data_AF-A0A061RTD9-F1
#
_entry.id   AF-A0A061RTD9-F1
#
_cell.length_a   1.000
_cell.length_b   1.000
_cell.length_c   1.000
_cell.angle_alpha   90.00
_cell.angle_beta   90.00
_cell.angle_gamma   90.00
#
_symmetry.space_group_name_H-M   'P 1'
#
loop_
_entity.id
_entity.type
_entity.pdbx_description
1 polymer ?
#
loop_
_entity_poly.entity_id
_entity_poly.type
_entity_poly.pdbx_seq_one_letter_code
_entity_poly.pdbx_strand_id
1 'polypeptide(L)'
;IWNCSQDESADIVHAFFDSQFFLEDLRPLPGAFDALSCLSDYVDLEVVTARQNVIKDHTLDWLDTHFPGVFSAVHFGNHWAKEGKSLPKSQICKNIGAACIIDDNPGYAVECAEAGIDVLLFDWNLGYPWSKTPDGPSHEKILRVGDWDDVTRAVLTLAKRK
;
A
#
# COMPACT_ATOMS: atom_id res chain seq x y z
N ILE A 1 -10.54 -9.92 -11.54
CA ILE A 1 -11.23 -10.18 -10.25
C ILE A 1 -12.74 -10.33 -10.46
N TRP A 2 -13.45 -9.33 -10.98
CA TRP A 2 -14.93 -9.40 -11.13
C TRP A 2 -15.45 -9.92 -12.48
N ASN A 3 -14.57 -10.30 -13.40
CA ASN A 3 -14.93 -10.81 -14.73
C ASN A 3 -15.91 -9.90 -15.50
N CYS A 4 -15.73 -8.59 -15.39
CA CYS A 4 -16.50 -7.55 -16.05
C CYS A 4 -15.58 -6.61 -16.86
N SER A 5 -16.18 -5.70 -17.65
CA SER A 5 -15.46 -4.67 -18.38
C SER A 5 -14.78 -3.66 -17.44
N GLN A 6 -13.83 -2.90 -17.98
CA GLN A 6 -13.15 -1.85 -17.21
C GLN A 6 -14.15 -0.78 -16.71
N ASP A 7 -15.09 -0.36 -17.56
CA ASP A 7 -16.10 0.64 -17.19
C ASP A 7 -17.01 0.11 -16.07
N GLU A 8 -17.50 -1.13 -16.18
CA GLU A 8 -18.31 -1.76 -15.12
C GLU A 8 -17.51 -1.88 -13.81
N SER A 9 -16.23 -2.27 -13.88
CA SER A 9 -15.38 -2.33 -12.70
C SER A 9 -15.16 -0.96 -12.06
N ALA A 10 -15.04 0.09 -12.86
CA ALA A 10 -14.93 1.46 -12.36
C ALA A 10 -16.22 1.86 -11.63
N ASP A 11 -17.38 1.55 -12.21
CA ASP A 11 -18.67 1.88 -11.57
C ASP A 11 -18.88 1.14 -10.25
N ILE A 12 -18.48 -0.15 -10.16
CA ILE A 12 -18.48 -0.91 -8.90
C ILE A 12 -17.60 -0.24 -7.84
N VAL A 13 -16.40 0.20 -8.23
CA VAL A 13 -15.46 0.88 -7.32
C VAL A 13 -16.00 2.22 -6.85
N HIS A 14 -16.59 3.01 -7.73
CA HIS A 14 -17.20 4.29 -7.36
C HIS A 14 -18.41 4.10 -6.44
N ALA A 15 -19.27 3.10 -6.70
CA ALA A 15 -20.37 2.77 -5.80
C ALA A 15 -19.89 2.34 -4.41
N PHE A 16 -18.71 1.70 -4.31
CA PHE A 16 -18.09 1.37 -3.03
C PHE A 16 -17.63 2.62 -2.28
N PHE A 17 -17.09 3.63 -2.96
CA PHE A 17 -16.68 4.90 -2.32
C PHE A 17 -17.86 5.63 -1.67
N ASP A 18 -19.07 5.46 -2.20
CA ASP A 18 -20.29 6.05 -1.65
C ASP A 18 -20.94 5.18 -0.56
N SER A 19 -20.41 4.00 -0.29
CA SER A 19 -20.97 3.09 0.70
C SER A 19 -20.69 3.55 2.14
N GLN A 20 -21.64 3.31 3.05
CA GLN A 20 -21.46 3.58 4.48
C GLN A 20 -20.21 2.88 5.03
N PHE A 21 -19.95 1.66 4.56
CA PHE A 21 -18.78 0.91 4.99
C PHE A 21 -17.47 1.65 4.71
N PHE A 22 -17.31 2.22 3.51
CA PHE A 22 -16.12 2.98 3.17
C PHE A 22 -16.03 4.30 3.94
N LEU A 23 -17.18 4.95 4.15
CA LEU A 23 -17.24 6.27 4.77
C LEU A 23 -17.08 6.25 6.30
N GLU A 24 -17.56 5.21 6.98
CA GLU A 24 -17.68 5.21 8.45
C GLU A 24 -17.03 3.99 9.14
N ASP A 25 -17.02 2.84 8.47
CA ASP A 25 -16.67 1.55 9.11
C ASP A 25 -15.30 0.99 8.72
N LEU A 26 -14.59 1.62 7.79
CA LEU A 26 -13.26 1.17 7.40
C LEU A 26 -12.31 1.32 8.61
N ARG A 27 -11.76 0.20 9.08
CA ARG A 27 -10.83 0.16 10.23
C ARG A 27 -9.42 -0.27 9.79
N PRO A 28 -8.38 0.22 10.46
CA PRO A 28 -7.03 -0.30 10.28
C PRO A 28 -6.96 -1.80 10.55
N LEU A 29 -6.02 -2.48 9.91
CA LEU A 29 -5.70 -3.86 10.26
C LEU A 29 -5.19 -3.92 11.71
N PRO A 30 -5.52 -4.98 12.47
CA PRO A 30 -5.00 -5.18 13.82
C PRO A 30 -3.47 -5.10 13.85
N GLY A 31 -2.92 -4.36 14.82
CA GLY A 31 -1.47 -4.17 14.99
C GLY A 31 -0.81 -3.15 14.05
N ALA A 32 -1.52 -2.62 13.05
CA ALA A 32 -0.94 -1.69 12.08
C ALA A 32 -0.43 -0.40 12.73
N PHE A 33 -1.27 0.22 13.58
CA PHE A 33 -0.91 1.47 14.24
C PHE A 33 0.30 1.29 15.16
N ASP A 34 0.27 0.29 16.03
CA ASP A 34 1.35 0.04 16.99
C ASP A 34 2.68 -0.24 16.28
N ALA A 35 2.67 -1.07 15.23
CA ALA A 35 3.87 -1.39 14.47
C ALA A 35 4.43 -0.17 13.73
N LEU A 36 3.58 0.58 13.02
CA LEU A 36 4.02 1.74 12.26
C LEU A 36 4.45 2.90 13.17
N SER A 37 3.75 3.13 14.28
CA SER A 37 4.16 4.12 15.29
C SER A 37 5.47 3.74 15.98
N CYS A 38 5.76 2.45 16.17
CA CYS A 38 7.05 2.01 16.67
C CYS A 38 8.15 2.22 15.61
N LEU A 39 7.86 1.91 14.35
CA LEU A 39 8.82 2.05 13.25
C LEU A 39 9.16 3.52 12.95
N SER A 40 8.24 4.47 13.17
CA SER A 40 8.50 5.90 12.95
C SER A 40 9.63 6.47 13.81
N ASP A 41 10.01 5.80 14.91
CA ASP A 41 11.18 6.19 15.71
C ASP A 41 12.52 5.82 15.04
N TYR A 42 12.50 4.95 14.03
CA TYR A 42 13.70 4.40 13.39
C TYR A 42 13.83 4.77 11.91
N VAL A 43 12.72 5.06 11.23
CA VAL A 43 12.67 5.36 9.79
C VAL A 43 11.60 6.41 9.48
N ASP A 44 11.81 7.15 8.39
CA ASP A 44 10.77 8.00 7.82
C ASP A 44 9.71 7.13 7.12
N LEU A 45 8.44 7.36 7.45
CA LEU A 45 7.31 6.66 6.87
C LEU A 45 6.47 7.61 6.02
N GLU A 46 6.24 7.22 4.77
CA GLU A 46 5.38 7.95 3.82
C GLU A 46 4.36 6.99 3.19
N VAL A 47 3.14 7.47 2.98
CA VAL A 47 2.08 6.68 2.34
C VAL A 47 2.18 6.82 0.82
N VAL A 48 2.29 5.70 0.10
CA VAL A 48 2.20 5.66 -1.37
C VAL A 48 1.01 4.80 -1.79
N THR A 49 -0.04 5.45 -2.30
CA THR A 49 -1.33 4.80 -2.56
C THR A 49 -1.78 4.90 -4.00
N ALA A 50 -2.39 3.82 -4.51
CA ALA A 50 -3.00 3.79 -5.84
C ALA A 50 -4.38 4.47 -5.89
N ARG A 51 -4.90 4.90 -4.73
CA ARG A 51 -6.23 5.53 -4.60
C ARG A 51 -6.41 6.70 -5.56
N GLN A 52 -7.65 6.84 -6.04
CA GLN A 52 -8.04 7.88 -6.97
C GLN A 52 -8.17 9.23 -6.27
N ASN A 53 -7.91 10.32 -6.97
CA ASN A 53 -7.99 11.68 -6.42
C ASN A 53 -9.39 12.03 -5.92
N VAL A 54 -10.44 11.37 -6.43
CA VAL A 54 -11.84 11.62 -6.03
C VAL A 54 -12.08 11.31 -4.55
N ILE A 55 -11.28 10.41 -3.95
CA ILE A 55 -11.36 10.02 -2.54
C ILE A 55 -10.15 10.51 -1.73
N LYS A 56 -9.44 11.53 -2.24
CA LYS A 56 -8.23 12.05 -1.60
C LYS A 56 -8.51 12.57 -0.20
N ASP A 57 -9.46 13.50 -0.06
CA ASP A 57 -9.73 14.16 1.22
C ASP A 57 -10.22 13.14 2.26
N HIS A 58 -11.13 12.24 1.89
CA HIS A 58 -11.56 11.13 2.74
C HIS A 58 -10.40 10.23 3.20
N THR A 59 -9.45 9.96 2.31
CA THR A 59 -8.27 9.15 2.65
C THR A 59 -7.36 9.88 3.63
N LEU A 60 -7.18 11.20 3.48
CA LEU A 60 -6.37 12.01 4.39
C LEU A 60 -7.03 12.08 5.78
N ASP A 61 -8.33 12.35 5.85
CA ASP A 61 -9.07 12.39 7.12
C ASP A 61 -9.03 11.03 7.85
N TRP A 62 -9.13 9.93 7.09
CA TRP A 62 -9.01 8.58 7.64
C TRP A 62 -7.60 8.31 8.21
N LEU A 63 -6.54 8.76 7.52
CA LEU A 63 -5.17 8.64 8.00
C LEU A 63 -4.93 9.49 9.24
N ASP A 64 -5.39 10.73 9.27
CA ASP A 64 -5.25 11.64 10.42
C ASP A 64 -5.97 11.09 11.66
N THR A 65 -7.11 10.43 11.45
CA THR A 65 -7.89 9.79 12.52
C THR A 65 -7.19 8.54 13.08
N HIS A 66 -6.63 7.71 12.21
CA HIS A 66 -6.18 6.36 12.59
C HIS A 66 -4.68 6.20 12.75
N PHE A 67 -3.88 7.10 12.18
CA PHE A 67 -2.41 7.09 12.21
C PHE A 67 -1.84 8.48 12.56
N PRO A 68 -2.31 9.13 13.63
CA PRO A 68 -1.86 10.48 13.99
C PRO A 68 -0.35 10.51 14.25
N GLY A 69 0.36 11.38 13.53
CA GLY A 69 1.80 11.59 13.70
C GLY A 69 2.71 10.50 13.16
N VAL A 70 2.18 9.50 12.45
CA VAL A 70 2.96 8.36 11.93
C VAL A 70 3.64 8.68 10.61
N PHE A 71 2.93 9.35 9.69
CA PHE A 71 3.41 9.58 8.33
C PHE A 71 3.82 11.02 8.09
N SER A 72 4.95 11.23 7.41
CA SER A 72 5.45 12.56 7.05
C SER A 72 4.82 13.11 5.76
N ALA A 73 4.37 12.23 4.85
CA ALA A 73 3.73 12.60 3.60
C ALA A 73 2.79 11.50 3.05
N VAL A 74 1.89 11.91 2.15
CA VAL A 74 0.96 11.02 1.43
C VAL A 74 1.01 11.32 -0.07
N HIS A 75 1.27 10.29 -0.87
CA HIS A 75 1.43 10.35 -2.32
C HIS A 75 0.38 9.51 -3.04
N PHE A 76 -0.37 10.13 -3.94
CA PHE A 76 -1.43 9.48 -4.71
C PHE A 76 -0.96 9.18 -6.14
N GLY A 77 -1.02 7.90 -6.51
CA GLY A 77 -0.77 7.43 -7.87
C GLY A 77 -1.95 7.61 -8.81
N ASN A 78 -3.18 7.79 -8.28
CA ASN A 78 -4.41 7.97 -9.07
C ASN A 78 -4.62 6.86 -10.12
N HIS A 79 -4.36 5.61 -9.74
CA HIS A 79 -4.45 4.48 -10.64
C HIS A 79 -5.91 4.16 -10.96
N TRP A 80 -6.17 3.74 -12.21
CA TRP A 80 -7.51 3.33 -12.68
C TRP A 80 -8.59 4.42 -12.54
N ALA A 81 -8.21 5.68 -12.36
CA ALA A 81 -9.14 6.79 -12.28
C ALA A 81 -9.78 7.08 -13.65
N LYS A 82 -11.03 7.54 -13.63
CA LYS A 82 -11.73 8.00 -14.84
C LYS A 82 -11.06 9.24 -15.45
N GLU A 83 -10.44 10.06 -14.62
CA GLU A 83 -9.78 11.31 -15.02
C GLU A 83 -8.45 11.53 -14.28
N GLY A 84 -7.60 12.37 -14.87
CA GLY A 84 -6.31 12.76 -14.32
C GLY A 84 -5.17 11.81 -14.70
N LYS A 85 -3.94 12.23 -14.39
CA LYS A 85 -2.74 11.46 -14.70
C LYS A 85 -2.55 10.35 -13.66
N SER A 86 -2.32 9.13 -14.14
CA SER A 86 -1.86 8.00 -13.32
C SER A 86 -0.33 8.04 -13.22
N LEU A 87 0.22 7.83 -12.03
CA LEU A 87 1.66 7.82 -11.76
C LEU A 87 2.05 6.51 -11.05
N PRO A 88 2.91 5.67 -11.65
CA PRO A 88 3.30 4.38 -11.08
C PRO A 88 3.95 4.51 -9.70
N LYS A 89 3.71 3.53 -8.82
CA LYS A 89 4.26 3.54 -7.46
C LYS A 89 5.79 3.51 -7.47
N SER A 90 6.38 2.74 -8.37
CA SER A 90 7.83 2.69 -8.57
C SER A 90 8.44 4.07 -8.85
N GLN A 91 7.74 4.91 -9.63
CA GLN A 91 8.18 6.26 -9.93
C GLN A 91 8.05 7.18 -8.70
N ILE A 92 6.94 7.07 -7.96
CA ILE A 92 6.75 7.83 -6.70
C ILE A 92 7.86 7.47 -5.71
N CYS A 93 8.05 6.18 -5.45
CA CYS A 93 9.09 5.67 -4.54
C CYS A 93 10.49 6.12 -4.95
N LYS A 94 10.81 6.13 -6.25
CA LYS A 94 12.08 6.68 -6.75
C LYS A 94 12.23 8.17 -6.46
N ASN A 95 11.18 8.96 -6.69
CA ASN A 95 11.23 10.41 -6.50
C ASN A 95 11.47 10.81 -5.04
N ILE A 96 10.90 10.05 -4.10
CA ILE A 96 11.07 10.29 -2.66
C ILE A 96 12.29 9.56 -2.07
N GLY A 97 13.03 8.79 -2.86
CA GLY A 97 14.19 8.04 -2.39
C GLY A 97 13.84 6.89 -1.44
N ALA A 98 12.65 6.31 -1.59
CA ALA A 98 12.18 5.22 -0.74
C ALA A 98 13.13 4.02 -0.77
N ALA A 99 13.53 3.56 0.41
CA ALA A 99 14.36 2.36 0.54
C ALA A 99 13.56 1.09 0.26
N CYS A 100 12.31 1.08 0.71
CA CYS A 100 11.44 -0.06 0.69
C CYS A 100 9.98 0.39 0.57
N ILE A 101 9.14 -0.45 -0.04
CA ILE A 101 7.67 -0.30 -0.05
C ILE A 101 7.01 -1.52 0.55
N ILE A 102 5.97 -1.30 1.36
CA ILE A 102 5.06 -2.34 1.87
C ILE A 102 3.79 -2.27 1.01
N ASP A 103 3.46 -3.35 0.32
CA ASP A 103 2.31 -3.40 -0.59
C ASP A 103 1.74 -4.82 -0.65
N ASP A 104 0.42 -4.96 -0.77
CA ASP A 104 -0.25 -6.25 -0.85
C ASP A 104 -0.51 -6.70 -2.29
N ASN A 105 -0.30 -5.82 -3.28
CA ASN A 105 -0.54 -6.09 -4.68
C ASN A 105 0.70 -6.69 -5.38
N PRO A 106 0.62 -7.93 -5.89
CA PRO A 106 1.74 -8.55 -6.59
C PRO A 106 2.25 -7.78 -7.81
N GLY A 107 1.37 -7.07 -8.52
CA GLY A 107 1.73 -6.25 -9.68
C GLY A 107 2.59 -5.06 -9.28
N TYR A 108 2.20 -4.31 -8.24
CA TYR A 108 3.00 -3.21 -7.72
C TYR A 108 4.31 -3.69 -7.09
N ALA A 109 4.30 -4.88 -6.47
CA ALA A 109 5.51 -5.50 -5.95
C ALA A 109 6.54 -5.78 -7.05
N VAL A 110 6.13 -6.38 -8.17
CA VAL A 110 7.03 -6.60 -9.32
C VAL A 110 7.51 -5.27 -9.88
N GLU A 111 6.59 -4.32 -10.12
CA GLU A 111 6.91 -3.00 -10.67
C GLU A 111 7.98 -2.27 -9.84
N CYS A 112 7.85 -2.26 -8.51
CA CYS A 112 8.82 -1.60 -7.63
C CYS A 112 10.14 -2.38 -7.54
N ALA A 113 10.07 -3.72 -7.52
CA ALA A 113 11.25 -4.57 -7.45
C ALA A 113 12.13 -4.46 -8.70
N GLU A 114 11.53 -4.47 -9.90
CA GLU A 114 12.23 -4.21 -11.19
C GLU A 114 12.83 -2.81 -11.24
N ALA A 115 12.21 -1.86 -10.55
CA ALA A 115 12.73 -0.51 -10.39
C ALA A 115 13.87 -0.40 -9.37
N GLY A 116 14.26 -1.50 -8.72
CA GLY A 116 15.39 -1.59 -7.78
C GLY A 116 15.02 -1.32 -6.32
N ILE A 117 13.73 -1.16 -6.00
CA ILE A 117 13.23 -0.86 -4.66
C ILE A 117 12.98 -2.17 -3.91
N ASP A 118 13.34 -2.25 -2.63
CA ASP A 118 13.03 -3.42 -1.82
C ASP A 118 11.53 -3.46 -1.50
N VAL A 119 10.91 -4.64 -1.54
CA VAL A 119 9.45 -4.78 -1.40
C VAL A 119 9.14 -5.77 -0.29
N LEU A 120 8.29 -5.36 0.63
CA LEU A 120 7.60 -6.25 1.56
C LEU A 120 6.21 -6.54 1.01
N LEU A 121 6.05 -7.69 0.35
CA LEU A 121 4.77 -8.15 -0.18
C LEU A 121 3.90 -8.65 0.97
N PHE A 122 2.95 -7.82 1.39
CA PHE A 122 2.14 -8.01 2.58
C PHE A 122 0.91 -8.87 2.31
N ASP A 123 0.75 -9.95 3.07
CA ASP A 123 -0.33 -10.91 2.93
C ASP A 123 -0.89 -11.25 4.31
N TRP A 124 -1.83 -10.43 4.81
CA TRP A 124 -2.30 -10.50 6.20
C TRP A 124 -2.81 -11.90 6.57
N ASN A 125 -2.20 -12.51 7.59
CA ASN A 125 -2.44 -13.89 8.02
C ASN A 125 -2.42 -14.91 6.86
N LEU A 126 -1.66 -14.60 5.81
CA LEU A 126 -1.62 -15.36 4.57
C LEU A 126 -3.02 -15.57 3.96
N GLY A 127 -3.91 -14.58 4.09
CA GLY A 127 -5.32 -14.70 3.77
C GLY A 127 -5.77 -14.05 2.47
N TYR A 128 -4.96 -13.20 1.83
CA TYR A 128 -5.40 -12.43 0.68
C TYR A 128 -5.55 -13.31 -0.56
N PRO A 129 -6.76 -13.42 -1.17
CA PRO A 129 -6.93 -14.27 -2.35
C PRO A 129 -6.06 -13.84 -3.54
N TRP A 130 -5.79 -12.54 -3.66
CA TRP A 130 -5.00 -11.97 -4.76
C TRP A 130 -3.49 -12.16 -4.60
N SER A 131 -3.00 -12.46 -3.39
CA SER A 131 -1.57 -12.71 -3.12
C SER A 131 -1.15 -14.14 -3.49
N LYS A 132 -2.11 -15.05 -3.66
CA LYS A 132 -1.94 -16.48 -3.95
C LYS A 132 -1.81 -16.74 -5.45
N THR A 133 -0.63 -16.51 -6.03
CA THR A 133 -0.30 -17.10 -7.33
C THR A 133 0.52 -18.38 -7.10
N PRO A 134 0.44 -19.40 -7.98
CA PRO A 134 1.10 -20.70 -7.77
C PRO A 134 2.59 -20.60 -7.44
N ASP A 135 3.30 -19.63 -8.05
CA ASP A 135 4.72 -19.38 -7.81
C ASP A 135 5.02 -18.02 -7.16
N GLY A 136 4.00 -17.16 -6.97
CA GLY A 136 4.22 -15.79 -6.53
C GLY A 136 4.97 -14.94 -7.57
N PRO A 137 4.96 -13.59 -7.50
CA PRO A 137 6.11 -12.86 -8.03
C PRO A 137 7.38 -13.33 -7.30
N SER A 138 8.39 -13.72 -8.07
CA SER A 138 9.71 -14.11 -7.58
C SER A 138 10.72 -13.08 -8.07
N HIS A 139 11.32 -12.35 -7.14
CA HIS A 139 12.37 -11.38 -7.38
C HIS A 139 13.21 -11.26 -6.11
N GLU A 140 14.53 -11.08 -6.24
CA GLU A 140 15.45 -11.03 -5.08
C GLU A 140 15.15 -9.89 -4.09
N LYS A 141 14.49 -8.84 -4.59
CA LYS A 141 14.04 -7.67 -3.82
C LYS A 141 12.65 -7.81 -3.20
N ILE A 142 11.93 -8.91 -3.46
CA ILE A 142 10.59 -9.14 -2.89
C ILE A 142 10.71 -10.12 -1.73
N LEU A 143 10.35 -9.65 -0.54
CA LEU A 143 10.18 -10.47 0.66
C LEU A 143 8.70 -10.54 1.00
N ARG A 144 8.15 -11.74 1.21
CA ARG A 144 6.78 -11.92 1.69
C ARG A 144 6.72 -11.77 3.19
N VAL A 145 5.70 -11.08 3.68
CA VAL A 145 5.45 -10.85 5.11
C VAL A 145 3.98 -11.12 5.42
N GLY A 146 3.71 -11.85 6.50
CA GLY A 146 2.36 -12.31 6.84
C GLY A 146 1.61 -11.37 7.79
N ASP A 147 2.34 -10.56 8.55
CA ASP A 147 1.77 -9.67 9.57
C ASP A 147 2.67 -8.46 9.85
N TRP A 148 2.26 -7.63 10.80
CA TRP A 148 2.98 -6.42 11.19
C TRP A 148 4.25 -6.69 11.99
N ASP A 149 4.38 -7.86 12.61
CA ASP A 149 5.62 -8.27 13.30
C ASP A 149 6.70 -8.65 12.27
N ASP A 150 6.31 -9.35 11.20
CA ASP A 150 7.16 -9.63 10.04
C ASP A 150 7.62 -8.33 9.38
N VAL A 151 6.70 -7.38 9.14
CA VAL A 151 7.03 -6.05 8.61
C VAL A 151 8.07 -5.37 9.50
N THR A 152 7.80 -5.31 10.81
CA THR A 152 8.69 -4.63 11.76
C THR A 152 10.09 -5.24 11.75
N ARG A 153 10.21 -6.57 11.80
CA ARG A 153 11.51 -7.26 11.73
C ARG A 153 12.23 -6.99 10.41
N ALA A 154 11.52 -7.01 9.29
CA ALA A 154 12.10 -6.78 7.98
C ALA A 154 12.60 -5.34 7.81
N VAL A 155 11.79 -4.35 8.18
CA VAL A 155 12.15 -2.92 8.12
C VAL A 155 13.36 -2.62 9.01
N LEU A 156 13.37 -3.09 10.26
CA LEU A 156 14.52 -2.90 11.16
C LEU A 156 15.79 -3.59 10.65
N THR A 157 15.66 -4.70 9.94
CA THR A 157 16.80 -5.37 9.30
C THR A 157 17.34 -4.56 8.12
N LEU A 158 16.47 -3.97 7.31
CA LEU A 158 16.86 -3.10 6.19
C LEU A 158 17.49 -1.80 6.68
N ALA A 159 16.95 -1.19 7.74
CA ALA A 159 17.46 0.05 8.32
C ALA A 159 18.91 -0.11 8.82
N LYS A 160 19.28 -1.28 9.35
CA LYS A 160 20.66 -1.58 9.83
C LYS A 160 21.70 -1.76 8.71
N ARG A 161 21.27 -1.90 7.45
CA ARG A 161 22.18 -2.11 6.31
C ARG A 161 22.69 -0.80 5.69
N LYS A 162 22.11 0.33 6.09
CA LYS A 162 22.51 1.67 5.67
C LYS A 162 23.47 2.28 6.69
#